data_AF-A0A2Z6N8E3-F1
#
_entry.id   AF-A0A2Z6N8E3-F1
#
_cell.length_a   1.000
_cell.length_b   1.000
_cell.length_c   1.000
_cell.angle_alpha   90.00
_cell.angle_beta   90.00
_cell.angle_gamma   90.00
#
_symmetry.space_group_name_H-M   'P 1'
#
loop_
_entity.id
_entity.type
_entity.pdbx_description
1 polymer ?
#
loop_
_entity_poly.entity_id
_entity_poly.type
_entity_poly.pdbx_seq_one_letter_code
_entity_poly.pdbx_strand_id
1 'polypeptide(L)'
;MEIKRVQTLAFNQLKELPPQFIRSENEMPKNTKALEGVNVPIISLSQPHNLLVKKITQAASEWGFFVITDHNISPKLIQNLQDVGHEFFSLPQKEKEIYANDPSSGKFEGYGTKMTKNLEEKVEWLDYYFHLMSPPSKVDYEMWPKSPPSYREVVEEYNKEILSVLSNGKYKSVLHRSLVNKERKRMSWAVFITPPHEVVVGPLPQLVNDQNPARFSTKTYAEYRYRKFNKIPQ
;
A
#
# COMPACT_ATOMS: atom_id res chain seq x y z
N MET A 1 -1.72 -7.86 27.58
CA MET A 1 -0.31 -8.22 27.27
C MET A 1 0.31 -7.00 26.59
N GLU A 2 1.44 -6.49 27.11
CA GLU A 2 2.08 -5.29 26.57
C GLU A 2 2.53 -5.52 25.12
N ILE A 3 2.14 -4.63 24.21
CA ILE A 3 2.49 -4.74 22.78
C ILE A 3 3.98 -4.36 22.65
N LYS A 4 4.84 -5.35 22.43
CA LYS A 4 6.28 -5.12 22.24
C LYS A 4 6.58 -4.72 20.80
N ARG A 5 7.18 -3.55 20.61
CA ARG A 5 7.60 -3.03 19.29
C ARG A 5 8.75 -3.84 18.73
N VAL A 6 8.73 -4.10 17.42
CA VAL A 6 9.71 -4.97 16.76
C VAL A 6 11.10 -4.36 16.80
N GLN A 7 11.23 -3.03 16.68
CA GLN A 7 12.51 -2.36 16.79
C GLN A 7 13.15 -2.56 18.16
N THR A 8 12.38 -2.45 19.25
CA THR A 8 12.85 -2.71 20.63
C THR A 8 13.25 -4.16 20.82
N LEU A 9 12.45 -5.09 20.32
CA LEU A 9 12.77 -6.52 20.33
C LEU A 9 14.09 -6.82 19.61
N ALA A 10 14.32 -6.22 18.45
CA ALA A 10 15.55 -6.40 17.68
C ALA A 10 16.79 -5.85 18.41
N PHE A 11 16.68 -4.71 19.08
CA PHE A 11 17.80 -4.10 19.82
C PHE A 11 18.19 -4.86 21.09
N ASN A 12 17.25 -5.56 21.72
CA ASN A 12 17.48 -6.35 22.93
C ASN A 12 18.16 -7.71 22.67
N GLN A 13 18.80 -7.90 21.50
CA GLN A 13 19.57 -9.09 21.12
C GLN A 13 18.84 -10.42 21.41
N LEU A 14 17.64 -10.56 20.84
CA LEU A 14 16.88 -11.81 20.93
C LEU A 14 17.73 -13.00 20.44
N LYS A 15 17.82 -14.05 21.26
CA LYS A 15 18.42 -15.33 20.87
C LYS A 15 17.54 -16.10 19.89
N GLU A 16 16.22 -16.01 20.07
CA GLU A 16 15.21 -16.68 19.24
C GLU A 16 14.03 -15.75 18.94
N LEU A 17 13.41 -15.96 17.78
CA LEU A 17 12.21 -15.22 17.40
C LEU A 17 11.00 -15.71 18.21
N PRO A 18 10.21 -14.80 18.80
CA PRO A 18 8.97 -15.20 19.46
C PRO A 18 8.01 -15.93 18.49
N PRO A 19 7.25 -16.95 18.94
CA PRO A 19 6.44 -17.83 18.08
C PRO A 19 5.42 -17.10 17.19
N GLN A 20 4.94 -15.94 17.62
CA GLN A 20 3.99 -15.11 16.86
C GLN A 20 4.58 -14.52 15.57
N PHE A 21 5.91 -14.48 15.43
CA PHE A 21 6.60 -14.02 14.21
C PHE A 21 7.03 -15.17 13.29
N ILE A 22 6.96 -16.42 13.75
CA ILE A 22 7.35 -17.60 12.99
C ILE A 22 6.19 -17.98 12.05
N ARG A 23 6.42 -17.84 10.73
CA ARG A 23 5.44 -18.18 9.68
C ARG A 23 5.41 -19.69 9.41
N SER A 24 4.30 -20.17 8.83
CA SER A 24 4.17 -21.55 8.37
C SER A 24 5.20 -21.88 7.29
N GLU A 25 5.53 -23.16 7.09
CA GLU A 25 6.55 -23.59 6.11
C GLU A 25 6.28 -23.06 4.70
N ASN A 26 5.01 -23.03 4.28
CA ASN A 26 4.59 -22.56 2.97
C ASN A 26 4.79 -21.05 2.77
N GLU A 27 4.79 -20.27 3.85
CA GLU A 27 4.99 -18.82 3.83
C GLU A 27 6.45 -18.42 4.02
N MET A 28 7.34 -19.36 4.40
CA MET A 28 8.75 -19.06 4.62
C MET A 28 9.45 -18.60 3.33
N PRO A 29 10.41 -17.64 3.42
CA PRO A 29 11.09 -17.06 2.26
C PRO A 29 11.84 -18.07 1.36
N LYS A 30 12.20 -19.23 1.92
CA LYS A 30 12.97 -20.30 1.26
C LYS A 30 12.33 -20.79 -0.05
N ASN A 31 11.02 -20.56 -0.20
CA ASN A 31 10.22 -21.00 -1.35
C ASN A 31 10.09 -19.94 -2.46
N THR A 32 10.82 -18.82 -2.37
CA THR A 32 10.76 -17.72 -3.36
C THR A 32 12.17 -17.34 -3.81
N LYS A 33 12.61 -17.92 -4.93
CA LYS A 33 13.80 -17.47 -5.66
C LYS A 33 13.35 -16.59 -6.82
N ALA A 34 14.04 -15.48 -7.04
CA ALA A 34 13.87 -14.71 -8.27
C ALA A 34 14.24 -15.61 -9.46
N LEU A 35 13.45 -15.53 -10.53
CA LEU A 35 13.78 -16.21 -11.78
C LEU A 35 14.91 -15.44 -12.45
N GLU A 36 16.02 -16.12 -12.75
CA GLU A 36 17.16 -15.48 -13.43
C GLU A 36 16.72 -14.93 -14.80
N GLY A 37 17.20 -13.72 -15.13
CA GLY A 37 16.86 -13.03 -16.38
C GLY A 37 15.46 -12.42 -16.44
N VAL A 38 14.60 -12.65 -15.45
CA VAL A 38 13.23 -12.14 -15.41
C VAL A 38 13.20 -10.85 -14.59
N ASN A 39 13.10 -9.71 -15.29
CA ASN A 39 13.01 -8.39 -14.66
C ASN A 39 11.62 -7.80 -14.81
N VAL A 40 11.16 -7.12 -13.75
CA VAL A 40 9.94 -6.33 -13.78
C VAL A 40 10.07 -5.21 -14.84
N PRO A 41 9.03 -4.90 -15.62
CA PRO A 41 9.08 -3.85 -16.63
C PRO A 41 9.51 -2.49 -16.05
N ILE A 42 10.42 -1.79 -16.75
CA ILE A 42 10.87 -0.43 -16.41
C ILE A 42 10.30 0.54 -17.45
N ILE A 43 9.58 1.56 -17.00
CA ILE A 43 8.83 2.49 -17.85
C ILE A 43 9.21 3.93 -17.50
N SER A 44 9.77 4.64 -18.47
CA SER A 44 10.05 6.07 -18.38
C SER A 44 8.81 6.90 -18.66
N LEU A 45 8.48 7.86 -17.78
CA LEU A 45 7.37 8.81 -18.02
C LEU A 45 7.70 9.85 -19.09
N SER A 46 8.96 9.99 -19.50
CA SER A 46 9.38 10.91 -20.56
C SER A 46 9.07 10.41 -21.98
N GLN A 47 8.46 9.22 -22.11
CA GLN A 47 8.08 8.67 -23.41
C GLN A 47 6.86 9.37 -24.02
N PRO A 48 6.71 9.36 -25.36
CA PRO A 48 5.50 9.83 -26.01
C PRO A 48 4.24 9.15 -25.46
N HIS A 49 3.16 9.91 -25.31
CA HIS A 49 1.93 9.48 -24.63
C HIS A 49 1.37 8.15 -25.15
N ASN A 50 1.30 7.97 -26.46
CA ASN A 50 0.80 6.73 -27.08
C ASN A 50 1.65 5.49 -26.70
N LEU A 51 2.98 5.65 -26.64
CA LEU A 51 3.89 4.58 -26.25
C LEU A 51 3.80 4.30 -24.75
N LEU A 52 3.69 5.35 -23.94
CA LEU A 52 3.54 5.26 -22.49
C LEU A 52 2.27 4.47 -22.12
N VAL A 53 1.12 4.84 -22.68
CA VAL A 53 -0.15 4.14 -22.47
C VAL A 53 -0.04 2.67 -22.86
N LYS A 54 0.58 2.36 -24.00
CA LYS A 54 0.78 0.97 -24.45
C LYS A 54 1.63 0.17 -23.47
N LYS A 55 2.77 0.72 -23.02
CA LYS A 55 3.69 0.02 -22.10
C LYS A 55 3.08 -0.18 -20.71
N ILE A 56 2.39 0.83 -20.17
CA ILE A 56 1.69 0.72 -18.89
C ILE A 56 0.59 -0.34 -18.98
N THR A 57 -0.23 -0.28 -20.03
CA THR A 57 -1.31 -1.27 -20.25
C THR A 57 -0.74 -2.67 -20.29
N GLN A 58 0.32 -2.90 -21.07
CA GLN A 58 0.96 -4.21 -21.20
C GLN A 58 1.54 -4.70 -19.86
N ALA A 59 2.31 -3.86 -19.17
CA ALA A 59 2.89 -4.23 -17.88
C ALA A 59 1.82 -4.51 -16.81
N ALA A 60 0.76 -3.68 -16.73
CA ALA A 60 -0.35 -3.89 -15.82
C ALA A 60 -1.15 -5.17 -16.13
N SER A 61 -1.32 -5.51 -17.41
CA SER A 61 -2.04 -6.72 -17.82
C SER A 61 -1.23 -8.01 -17.70
N GLU A 62 0.07 -7.96 -17.99
CA GLU A 62 0.92 -9.16 -18.03
C GLU A 62 1.56 -9.44 -16.68
N TRP A 63 2.04 -8.39 -16.00
CA TRP A 63 2.80 -8.49 -14.76
C TRP A 63 2.02 -8.04 -13.52
N GLY A 64 1.22 -6.98 -13.66
CA GLY A 64 0.57 -6.33 -12.52
C GLY A 64 1.51 -5.49 -11.64
N PHE A 65 2.79 -5.38 -12.01
CA PHE A 65 3.82 -4.54 -11.39
C PHE A 65 4.77 -3.98 -12.46
N PHE A 66 5.29 -2.79 -12.23
CA PHE A 66 6.31 -2.13 -13.04
C PHE A 66 7.09 -1.09 -12.21
N VAL A 67 8.27 -0.71 -12.67
CA VAL A 67 9.09 0.37 -12.11
C VAL A 67 8.94 1.60 -13.01
N ILE A 68 8.77 2.78 -12.40
CA ILE A 68 8.71 4.04 -13.12
C ILE A 68 10.05 4.77 -13.02
N THR A 69 10.55 5.30 -14.13
CA THR A 69 11.69 6.24 -14.19
C THR A 69 11.25 7.58 -14.77
N ASP A 70 12.12 8.60 -14.63
CA ASP A 70 11.88 9.94 -15.19
C ASP A 70 10.55 10.55 -14.72
N HIS A 71 10.18 10.25 -13.47
CA HIS A 71 8.94 10.71 -12.84
C HIS A 71 8.99 12.19 -12.39
N ASN A 72 10.09 12.90 -12.67
CA ASN A 72 10.30 14.31 -12.34
C ASN A 72 10.17 14.68 -10.85
N ILE A 73 10.25 13.69 -9.94
CA ILE A 73 10.33 13.95 -8.50
C ILE A 73 11.80 14.21 -8.17
N SER A 74 12.06 15.36 -7.56
CA SER A 74 13.41 15.77 -7.17
C SER A 74 14.08 14.68 -6.31
N PRO A 75 15.30 14.22 -6.67
CA PRO A 75 16.07 13.30 -5.84
C PRO A 75 16.31 13.87 -4.43
N LYS A 76 16.49 15.20 -4.31
CA LYS A 76 16.65 15.86 -3.01
C LYS A 76 15.39 15.77 -2.16
N LEU A 77 14.20 15.85 -2.77
CA LEU A 77 12.93 15.69 -2.06
C LEU A 77 12.77 14.24 -1.56
N ILE A 78 13.12 13.25 -2.38
CA ILE A 78 13.08 11.84 -1.98
C ILE A 78 14.06 11.59 -0.82
N GLN A 79 15.27 12.13 -0.90
CA GLN A 79 16.25 12.01 0.18
C GLN A 79 15.73 12.63 1.48
N ASN A 80 15.19 13.85 1.42
CA ASN A 80 14.63 14.51 2.61
C ASN A 80 13.48 13.69 3.23
N LEU A 81 12.61 13.08 2.41
CA LEU A 81 11.54 12.19 2.90
C LEU A 81 12.11 10.96 3.63
N GLN A 82 13.21 10.41 3.11
CA GLN A 82 13.91 9.30 3.74
C GLN A 82 14.53 9.73 5.07
N ASP A 83 15.21 10.88 5.09
CA ASP A 83 15.90 11.42 6.26
C ASP A 83 14.91 11.64 7.41
N VAL A 84 13.77 12.31 7.19
CA VAL A 84 12.79 12.56 8.26
C VAL A 84 12.15 11.28 8.81
N GLY A 85 11.97 10.26 7.96
CA GLY A 85 11.50 8.95 8.42
C GLY A 85 12.56 8.24 9.28
N HIS A 86 13.83 8.29 8.85
CA HIS A 86 14.94 7.77 9.64
C HIS A 86 15.09 8.48 10.99
N GLU A 87 14.94 9.80 11.02
CA GLU A 87 14.95 10.60 12.24
C GLU A 87 13.83 10.18 13.19
N PHE A 88 12.57 10.10 12.72
CA PHE A 88 11.44 9.67 13.54
C PHE A 88 11.66 8.29 14.17
N PHE A 89 12.08 7.30 13.38
CA PHE A 89 12.32 5.94 13.89
C PHE A 89 13.58 5.82 14.75
N SER A 90 14.41 6.85 14.82
CA SER A 90 15.58 6.93 15.71
C SER A 90 15.27 7.59 17.05
N LEU A 91 14.10 8.22 17.20
CA LEU A 91 13.66 8.82 18.47
C LEU A 91 13.55 7.77 19.59
N PRO A 92 13.70 8.18 20.87
CA PRO A 92 13.42 7.33 22.02
C PRO A 92 12.02 6.71 21.97
N GLN A 93 11.89 5.47 22.48
CA GLN A 93 10.63 4.73 22.39
C GLN A 93 9.44 5.51 22.97
N LYS A 94 9.64 6.16 24.13
CA LYS A 94 8.60 6.95 24.81
C LYS A 94 8.05 8.08 23.94
N GLU A 95 8.87 8.70 23.09
CA GLU A 95 8.45 9.79 22.22
C GLU A 95 7.62 9.29 21.03
N LYS A 96 8.00 8.12 20.46
CA LYS A 96 7.21 7.49 19.38
C LYS A 96 5.85 7.01 19.86
N GLU A 97 5.74 6.51 21.10
CA GLU A 97 4.48 6.01 21.69
C GLU A 97 3.41 7.11 21.85
N ILE A 98 3.77 8.39 21.88
CA ILE A 98 2.81 9.51 21.86
C ILE A 98 1.91 9.43 20.61
N TYR A 99 2.46 8.92 19.51
CA TYR A 99 1.75 8.77 18.23
C TYR A 99 1.13 7.38 18.05
N ALA A 100 1.09 6.55 19.09
CA ALA A 100 0.57 5.18 18.95
C ALA A 100 -0.87 5.18 18.43
N ASN A 101 -1.13 4.30 17.46
CA ASN A 101 -2.48 4.01 17.01
C ASN A 101 -3.21 3.13 18.04
N ASP A 102 -4.54 3.18 18.01
CA ASP A 102 -5.39 2.32 18.79
C ASP A 102 -6.59 1.86 17.94
N PRO A 103 -6.42 0.78 17.17
CA PRO A 103 -7.51 0.24 16.35
C PRO A 103 -8.74 -0.18 17.16
N SER A 104 -8.62 -0.42 18.47
CA SER A 104 -9.74 -0.84 19.32
C SER A 104 -10.69 0.31 19.65
N SER A 105 -10.18 1.54 19.73
CA SER A 105 -10.97 2.78 19.84
C SER A 105 -11.30 3.42 18.49
N GLY A 106 -10.88 2.80 17.38
CA GLY A 106 -11.08 3.34 16.03
C GLY A 106 -10.00 4.33 15.57
N LYS A 107 -8.92 4.52 16.35
CA LYS A 107 -7.76 5.33 15.96
C LYS A 107 -6.80 4.50 15.11
N PHE A 108 -7.00 4.47 13.79
CA PHE A 108 -6.21 3.63 12.89
C PHE A 108 -4.89 4.25 12.41
N GLU A 109 -4.78 5.58 12.41
CA GLU A 109 -3.56 6.31 12.06
C GLU A 109 -2.59 6.41 13.24
N GLY A 110 -1.29 6.47 12.92
CA GLY A 110 -0.21 6.61 13.87
C GLY A 110 0.81 5.47 13.83
N TYR A 111 1.64 5.42 14.86
CA TYR A 111 2.72 4.47 15.07
C TYR A 111 2.20 3.10 15.54
N GLY A 112 2.48 2.07 14.77
CA GLY A 112 1.95 0.72 14.95
C GLY A 112 3.01 -0.38 14.78
N THR A 113 2.68 -1.59 15.22
CA THR A 113 3.49 -2.81 15.01
C THR A 113 2.65 -4.00 14.53
N LYS A 114 1.33 -3.79 14.39
CA LYS A 114 0.37 -4.80 13.92
C LYS A 114 -0.61 -4.20 12.91
N MET A 115 -0.40 -4.49 11.62
CA MET A 115 -1.20 -3.95 10.52
C MET A 115 -2.53 -4.69 10.31
N THR A 116 -2.60 -5.99 10.62
CA THR A 116 -3.77 -6.84 10.31
C THR A 116 -4.09 -7.86 11.41
N LYS A 117 -5.35 -8.32 11.43
CA LYS A 117 -5.74 -9.57 12.08
C LYS A 117 -5.47 -10.72 11.10
N ASN A 118 -4.38 -11.46 11.30
CA ASN A 118 -4.18 -12.74 10.62
C ASN A 118 -4.99 -13.83 11.36
N LEU A 119 -5.49 -14.84 10.63
CA LEU A 119 -6.32 -15.93 11.18
C LEU A 119 -5.61 -16.73 12.29
N GLU A 120 -4.28 -16.72 12.28
CA GLU A 120 -3.43 -17.49 13.19
C GLU A 120 -2.77 -16.63 14.28
N GLU A 121 -3.24 -15.39 14.47
CA GLU A 121 -2.63 -14.40 15.39
C GLU A 121 -1.16 -14.06 15.09
N LYS A 122 -0.60 -14.56 13.99
CA LYS A 122 0.73 -14.23 13.50
C LYS A 122 0.84 -12.75 13.18
N VAL A 123 1.96 -12.15 13.55
CA VAL A 123 2.23 -10.73 13.33
C VAL A 123 3.43 -10.55 12.41
N GLU A 124 3.48 -9.44 11.71
CA GLU A 124 4.60 -9.08 10.85
C GLU A 124 5.79 -8.60 11.70
N TRP A 125 7.01 -8.87 11.23
CA TRP A 125 8.24 -8.31 11.81
C TRP A 125 8.49 -6.92 11.23
N LEU A 126 7.66 -5.95 11.65
CA LEU A 126 7.76 -4.55 11.24
C LEU A 126 7.21 -3.62 12.32
N ASP A 127 7.75 -2.42 12.36
CA ASP A 127 7.05 -1.27 12.92
C ASP A 127 6.69 -0.33 11.76
N TYR A 128 5.58 0.39 11.88
CA TYR A 128 5.09 1.28 10.83
C TYR A 128 4.55 2.57 11.40
N TYR A 129 4.46 3.58 10.54
CA TYR A 129 3.65 4.76 10.77
C TYR A 129 2.68 4.86 9.60
N PHE A 130 1.38 4.96 9.88
CA PHE A 130 0.35 5.08 8.85
C PHE A 130 -0.44 6.36 9.06
N HIS A 131 -0.66 7.11 7.99
CA HIS A 131 -1.56 8.24 7.99
C HIS A 131 -2.20 8.44 6.62
N LEU A 132 -3.35 9.10 6.59
CA LEU A 132 -4.01 9.55 5.38
C LEU A 132 -3.33 10.84 4.91
N MET A 133 -3.16 10.94 3.59
CA MET A 133 -2.65 12.14 2.93
C MET A 133 -3.71 12.78 2.02
N SER A 134 -4.84 12.08 1.81
CA SER A 134 -5.92 12.41 0.88
C SER A 134 -7.12 11.41 1.05
N PRO A 135 -8.37 11.72 0.65
CA PRO A 135 -8.83 13.04 0.28
C PRO A 135 -8.80 13.91 1.51
N PRO A 136 -8.62 15.21 1.33
CA PRO A 136 -8.05 15.91 2.44
C PRO A 136 -9.16 16.26 3.46
N SER A 137 -10.44 15.99 3.14
CA SER A 137 -11.60 15.97 4.06
C SER A 137 -11.61 14.82 5.05
N LYS A 138 -10.78 13.81 4.77
CA LYS A 138 -10.42 12.72 5.67
C LYS A 138 -9.00 12.93 6.24
N VAL A 139 -8.31 13.95 5.74
CA VAL A 139 -7.25 14.63 6.47
C VAL A 139 -7.94 15.63 7.41
N ASP A 140 -7.30 15.95 8.51
CA ASP A 140 -7.80 16.99 9.40
C ASP A 140 -7.52 18.39 8.81
N TYR A 141 -8.50 19.31 8.83
CA TYR A 141 -8.74 20.26 7.71
C TYR A 141 -8.92 21.74 8.02
N GLU A 142 -8.55 22.19 9.22
CA GLU A 142 -8.22 23.60 9.52
C GLU A 142 -7.13 24.23 8.59
N MET A 143 -6.74 23.58 7.49
CA MET A 143 -5.45 23.79 6.81
C MET A 143 -5.51 24.01 5.28
N TRP A 144 -6.68 24.20 4.62
CA TRP A 144 -6.78 24.15 3.13
C TRP A 144 -7.46 25.36 2.42
N PRO A 145 -7.06 25.76 1.18
CA PRO A 145 -7.41 27.06 0.57
C PRO A 145 -8.75 27.09 -0.20
N LYS A 146 -9.47 28.21 -0.06
CA LYS A 146 -10.83 28.41 -0.60
C LYS A 146 -10.88 29.09 -1.97
N SER A 147 -9.73 29.33 -2.61
CA SER A 147 -9.63 29.99 -3.90
C SER A 147 -8.40 29.46 -4.67
N PRO A 148 -8.51 29.10 -5.96
CA PRO A 148 -9.67 29.29 -6.83
C PRO A 148 -10.74 28.20 -6.69
N PRO A 149 -12.00 28.46 -7.13
CA PRO A 149 -13.11 27.51 -7.02
C PRO A 149 -12.88 26.16 -7.71
N SER A 150 -12.00 26.11 -8.71
CA SER A 150 -11.67 24.91 -9.49
C SER A 150 -10.67 23.96 -8.80
N TYR A 151 -10.11 24.33 -7.64
CA TYR A 151 -9.15 23.49 -6.88
C TYR A 151 -9.72 22.10 -6.54
N ARG A 152 -11.01 22.04 -6.22
CA ARG A 152 -11.71 20.80 -5.87
C ARG A 152 -11.96 19.92 -7.11
N GLU A 153 -12.31 20.53 -8.23
CA GLU A 153 -12.69 19.86 -9.48
C GLU A 153 -11.50 19.12 -10.13
N VAL A 154 -10.30 19.69 -10.07
CA VAL A 154 -9.05 19.10 -10.62
C VAL A 154 -8.57 17.88 -9.81
N VAL A 155 -8.78 17.90 -8.49
CA VAL A 155 -8.42 16.78 -7.59
C VAL A 155 -9.37 15.58 -7.76
N GLU A 156 -10.62 15.85 -8.14
CA GLU A 156 -11.64 14.84 -8.44
C GLU A 156 -11.35 14.08 -9.75
N GLU A 157 -10.63 14.68 -10.71
CA GLU A 157 -10.29 14.07 -12.01
C GLU A 157 -9.13 13.05 -11.95
N TYR A 158 -8.18 13.24 -11.03
CA TYR A 158 -7.03 12.33 -10.81
C TYR A 158 -7.42 11.01 -10.12
N ASN A 159 -8.57 10.99 -9.43
CA ASN A 159 -9.12 9.81 -8.75
C ASN A 159 -9.60 8.69 -9.70
N LYS A 160 -9.55 8.90 -11.02
CA LYS A 160 -10.02 7.99 -12.08
C LYS A 160 -9.16 6.71 -12.28
N GLU A 161 -8.04 6.52 -11.56
CA GLU A 161 -6.98 5.52 -11.84
C GLU A 161 -6.91 4.30 -10.88
N ILE A 162 -7.99 3.52 -10.69
CA ILE A 162 -7.99 2.32 -9.81
C ILE A 162 -8.33 1.02 -10.56
N LEU A 163 -7.31 0.19 -10.77
CA LEU A 163 -7.18 -0.58 -12.01
C LEU A 163 -7.67 -2.03 -12.00
N SER A 164 -7.84 -2.75 -10.87
CA SER A 164 -8.14 -4.20 -10.97
C SER A 164 -9.62 -4.57 -11.08
N VAL A 165 -10.50 -3.93 -10.30
CA VAL A 165 -11.96 -4.20 -10.32
C VAL A 165 -12.61 -3.48 -11.50
N LEU A 166 -12.23 -2.22 -11.75
CA LEU A 166 -12.73 -1.45 -12.90
C LEU A 166 -12.34 -2.09 -14.23
N SER A 167 -11.15 -2.70 -14.33
CA SER A 167 -10.68 -3.31 -15.58
C SER A 167 -11.36 -4.63 -15.97
N ASN A 168 -12.36 -5.10 -15.20
CA ASN A 168 -12.99 -6.41 -15.38
C ASN A 168 -11.96 -7.56 -15.48
N GLY A 169 -10.85 -7.46 -14.73
CA GLY A 169 -9.77 -8.44 -14.74
C GLY A 169 -8.77 -8.33 -15.91
N LYS A 170 -8.83 -7.25 -16.71
CA LYS A 170 -7.82 -6.95 -17.74
C LYS A 170 -6.46 -6.59 -17.14
N TYR A 171 -6.42 -5.99 -15.95
CA TYR A 171 -5.19 -5.74 -15.19
C TYR A 171 -5.03 -6.70 -14.01
N LYS A 172 -3.80 -7.16 -13.78
CA LYS A 172 -3.50 -8.16 -12.75
C LYS A 172 -3.25 -7.50 -11.40
N SER A 173 -3.92 -7.99 -10.37
CA SER A 173 -3.51 -7.79 -8.97
C SER A 173 -2.70 -9.01 -8.55
N VAL A 174 -1.46 -8.80 -8.13
CA VAL A 174 -0.54 -9.91 -7.80
C VAL A 174 -0.15 -9.90 -6.33
N LEU A 175 0.10 -11.10 -5.81
CA LEU A 175 0.64 -11.30 -4.47
C LEU A 175 2.09 -10.82 -4.43
N HIS A 176 2.42 -10.03 -3.41
CA HIS A 176 3.78 -9.59 -3.12
C HIS A 176 4.05 -9.76 -1.62
N ARG A 177 5.32 -9.94 -1.27
CA ARG A 177 5.76 -10.05 0.13
C ARG A 177 7.07 -9.27 0.33
N SER A 178 7.27 -8.73 1.53
CA SER A 178 8.56 -8.18 1.94
C SER A 178 9.33 -9.21 2.75
N LEU A 179 10.62 -9.36 2.45
CA LEU A 179 11.53 -10.22 3.21
C LEU A 179 12.25 -9.40 4.29
N VAL A 180 12.55 -10.06 5.40
CA VAL A 180 13.36 -9.49 6.48
C VAL A 180 14.81 -9.93 6.36
N ASN A 181 15.73 -9.15 6.91
CA ASN A 181 17.16 -9.40 6.87
C ASN A 181 17.74 -9.38 8.29
N LYS A 182 18.70 -10.27 8.57
CA LYS A 182 19.33 -10.41 9.90
C LYS A 182 20.37 -9.33 10.19
N GLU A 183 20.99 -8.78 9.16
CA GLU A 183 22.13 -7.87 9.24
C GLU A 183 21.72 -6.40 9.12
N ARG A 184 20.66 -6.12 8.36
CA ARG A 184 20.30 -4.76 7.95
C ARG A 184 18.83 -4.47 8.18
N LYS A 185 18.55 -3.30 8.75
CA LYS A 185 17.21 -2.73 8.79
C LYS A 185 16.86 -2.16 7.42
N ARG A 186 15.61 -2.32 7.01
CA ARG A 186 15.08 -1.75 5.76
C ARG A 186 13.90 -0.84 6.09
N MET A 187 13.86 0.32 5.47
CA MET A 187 12.72 1.24 5.51
C MET A 187 12.12 1.37 4.12
N SER A 188 10.81 1.59 4.04
CA SER A 188 10.11 1.82 2.78
C SER A 188 8.90 2.69 3.00
N TRP A 189 8.55 3.48 1.97
CA TRP A 189 7.39 4.35 1.94
C TRP A 189 6.42 3.81 0.91
N ALA A 190 5.24 3.39 1.37
CA ALA A 190 4.16 2.91 0.51
C ALA A 190 3.05 3.95 0.48
N VAL A 191 2.69 4.39 -0.72
CA VAL A 191 1.54 5.28 -0.92
C VAL A 191 0.41 4.47 -1.53
N PHE A 192 -0.74 4.46 -0.86
CA PHE A 192 -1.92 3.76 -1.32
C PHE A 192 -2.93 4.76 -1.86
N ILE A 193 -3.33 4.60 -3.11
CA ILE A 193 -4.40 5.37 -3.73
C ILE A 193 -5.65 4.47 -3.71
N THR A 194 -6.72 4.95 -3.08
CA THR A 194 -7.96 4.19 -2.88
C THR A 194 -9.18 5.06 -3.20
N PRO A 195 -10.29 4.51 -3.74
CA PRO A 195 -11.49 5.31 -3.96
C PRO A 195 -12.07 5.83 -2.63
N PRO A 196 -12.87 6.91 -2.68
CA PRO A 196 -13.78 7.25 -1.60
C PRO A 196 -14.71 6.07 -1.27
N HIS A 197 -15.21 6.03 -0.04
CA HIS A 197 -15.90 4.86 0.51
C HIS A 197 -17.28 4.65 -0.12
N GLU A 198 -17.91 5.75 -0.50
CA GLU A 198 -19.20 5.88 -1.15
C GLU A 198 -19.18 5.52 -2.64
N VAL A 199 -18.00 5.53 -3.28
CA VAL A 199 -17.90 5.24 -4.72
C VAL A 199 -18.30 3.80 -4.98
N VAL A 200 -19.22 3.63 -5.92
CA VAL A 200 -19.63 2.31 -6.43
C VAL A 200 -18.55 1.80 -7.38
N VAL A 201 -18.00 0.64 -7.07
CA VAL A 201 -16.98 -0.05 -7.85
C VAL A 201 -17.56 -1.33 -8.46
N GLY A 202 -17.22 -1.58 -9.72
CA GLY A 202 -17.65 -2.75 -10.49
C GLY A 202 -16.98 -2.75 -11.88
N PRO A 203 -17.17 -3.79 -12.70
CA PRO A 203 -16.67 -3.83 -14.07
C PRO A 203 -17.13 -2.61 -14.88
N LEU A 204 -16.20 -1.92 -15.53
CA LEU A 204 -16.56 -0.81 -16.43
C LEU A 204 -17.40 -1.35 -17.60
N PRO A 205 -18.54 -0.71 -17.96
CA PRO A 205 -19.40 -1.19 -19.04
C PRO A 205 -18.66 -1.35 -20.37
N GLN A 206 -17.67 -0.50 -20.67
CA GLN A 206 -16.86 -0.56 -21.89
C GLN A 206 -15.98 -1.81 -21.98
N LEU A 207 -15.77 -2.50 -20.86
CA LEU A 207 -14.99 -3.73 -20.75
C LEU A 207 -15.86 -4.96 -20.56
N VAL A 208 -17.19 -4.81 -20.59
CA VAL A 208 -18.14 -5.90 -20.53
C VAL A 208 -18.77 -6.10 -21.90
N ASN A 209 -18.62 -7.30 -22.45
CA ASN A 209 -19.24 -7.72 -23.71
C ASN A 209 -19.36 -9.25 -23.72
N ASP A 210 -19.90 -9.81 -24.80
CA ASP A 210 -20.11 -11.25 -24.92
C ASP A 210 -18.81 -12.06 -24.80
N GLN A 211 -17.66 -11.49 -25.20
CA GLN A 211 -16.35 -12.12 -25.10
C GLN A 211 -15.67 -11.88 -23.74
N ASN A 212 -16.13 -10.91 -22.95
CA ASN A 212 -15.61 -10.59 -21.62
C ASN A 212 -16.77 -10.23 -20.68
N PRO A 213 -17.56 -11.22 -20.22
CA PRO A 213 -18.69 -10.97 -19.33
C PRO A 213 -18.24 -10.37 -17.98
N ALA A 214 -19.17 -9.77 -17.24
CA ALA A 214 -18.87 -9.19 -15.93
C ALA A 214 -18.41 -10.27 -14.94
N ARG A 215 -17.17 -10.18 -14.46
CA ARG A 215 -16.57 -11.16 -13.53
C ARG A 215 -16.71 -10.78 -12.06
N PHE A 216 -17.08 -9.55 -11.78
CA PHE A 216 -17.18 -8.98 -10.44
C PHE A 216 -18.52 -8.30 -10.25
N SER A 217 -19.10 -8.42 -9.05
CA SER A 217 -20.34 -7.72 -8.69
C SER A 217 -20.07 -6.25 -8.36
N THR A 218 -21.02 -5.39 -8.68
CA THR A 218 -21.00 -3.96 -8.33
C THR A 218 -21.38 -3.74 -6.85
N LYS A 219 -20.64 -2.88 -6.14
CA LYS A 219 -20.90 -2.49 -4.73
C LYS A 219 -20.16 -1.22 -4.34
N THR A 220 -20.45 -0.63 -3.18
CA THR A 220 -19.65 0.51 -2.69
C THR A 220 -18.23 0.08 -2.31
N TYR A 221 -17.26 0.98 -2.39
CA TYR A 221 -15.89 0.68 -2.01
C TYR A 221 -15.76 0.40 -0.50
N ALA A 222 -16.58 1.03 0.34
CA ALA A 222 -16.71 0.69 1.76
C ALA A 222 -17.08 -0.77 1.95
N GLU A 223 -18.10 -1.24 1.25
CA GLU A 223 -18.54 -2.63 1.32
C GLU A 223 -17.46 -3.58 0.79
N TYR A 224 -16.84 -3.26 -0.36
CA TYR A 224 -15.71 -4.02 -0.89
C TYR A 224 -14.59 -4.15 0.15
N ARG A 225 -14.16 -3.04 0.76
CA ARG A 225 -13.11 -3.04 1.80
C ARG A 225 -13.53 -3.86 3.01
N TYR A 226 -14.73 -3.64 3.52
CA TYR A 226 -15.25 -4.36 4.68
C TYR A 226 -15.23 -5.87 4.41
N ARG A 227 -15.76 -6.31 3.26
CA ARG A 227 -15.77 -7.72 2.87
C ARG A 227 -14.35 -8.26 2.71
N LYS A 228 -13.44 -7.49 2.11
CA LYS A 228 -12.03 -7.88 1.93
C LYS A 228 -11.30 -8.06 3.25
N PHE A 229 -11.44 -7.12 4.19
CA PHE A 229 -10.78 -7.21 5.50
C PHE A 229 -11.38 -8.31 6.39
N ASN A 230 -12.68 -8.58 6.25
CA ASN A 230 -13.37 -9.63 6.98
C ASN A 230 -13.41 -10.98 6.24
N LYS A 231 -12.68 -11.10 5.12
CA LYS A 231 -12.61 -12.31 4.27
C LYS A 231 -13.98 -12.85 3.85
N ILE A 232 -14.94 -11.96 3.67
CA ILE A 232 -16.24 -12.25 3.09
C ILE A 232 -16.04 -12.36 1.56
N PRO A 233 -16.63 -13.36 0.88
CA PRO A 233 -16.55 -13.49 -0.57
C PRO A 233 -16.88 -12.18 -1.28
N GLN A 234 -16.28 -11.91 -2.45
CA GLN A 234 -16.55 -10.68 -3.21
C GLN A 234 -17.71 -10.90 -4.17
#